data_AF-A0A8T0PM82-F1
#
_entry.id   AF-A0A8T0PM82-F1
#
_cell.length_a   1.000
_cell.length_b   1.000
_cell.length_c   1.000
_cell.angle_alpha   90.00
_cell.angle_beta   90.00
_cell.angle_gamma   90.00
#
_symmetry.space_group_name_H-M   'P 1'
#
loop_
_entity.id
_entity.type
_entity.pdbx_description
1 polymer ?
#
loop_
_entity_poly.entity_id
_entity_poly.type
_entity_poly.pdbx_seq_one_letter_code
_entity_poly.pdbx_strand_id
1 'polypeptide(L)'
;MAAAAARDAKLSCPTLLSLLLLLRMLVVEPAAACSVDAIYSFGDSIADTGNLLREGPVGFFASIGSYPYGQTIRKPTGRCSDGLLIIDYFAMALNLSLVSPYMDKDADFASGVNFAVAGATALDRAVLLQGGVMMPPASVPLSTQLGWFRSHLNATCGSQEDCGKKLAGALFLVGEIGGNDYNYGFFQGIRSIETMKTYVPQVIKTIMDVAKEVIELGATQIIIPGNFPIGCSPSYLSLFSLSGTGDFDDRGCLKSYNAFAQHHNEQLQAGIDDLRKANTDVTIIYADYYGAFMHLLDHASILGRSGNDQLRWMQIFS
;
A
#
# COMPACT_ATOMS: atom_id res chain seq x y z
N MET A 1 30.11 69.12 -23.53
CA MET A 1 28.75 68.56 -23.67
C MET A 1 28.67 67.36 -22.73
N ALA A 2 28.33 67.60 -21.46
CA ALA A 2 27.03 67.37 -20.82
C ALA A 2 27.15 66.20 -19.82
N ALA A 3 27.53 66.54 -18.58
CA ALA A 3 27.46 65.63 -17.44
C ALA A 3 25.99 65.52 -17.00
N ALA A 4 25.43 64.31 -17.06
CA ALA A 4 24.08 64.04 -16.60
C ALA A 4 24.07 63.99 -15.06
N ALA A 5 23.33 64.90 -14.44
CA ALA A 5 23.09 64.91 -13.00
C ALA A 5 22.20 63.71 -12.61
N ALA A 6 22.73 62.83 -11.76
CA ALA A 6 21.92 61.80 -11.10
C ALA A 6 20.93 62.49 -10.15
N ARG A 7 19.63 62.32 -10.42
CA ARG A 7 18.57 62.78 -9.53
C ARG A 7 18.34 61.72 -8.46
N ASP A 8 18.55 62.08 -7.21
CA ASP A 8 18.12 61.30 -6.05
C ASP A 8 16.58 61.25 -6.00
N ALA A 9 16.00 60.22 -6.58
CA ALA A 9 14.58 59.95 -6.49
C ALA A 9 14.26 59.36 -5.11
N LYS A 10 13.73 60.19 -4.21
CA LYS A 10 13.16 59.72 -2.92
C LYS A 10 11.89 58.93 -3.21
N LEU A 11 11.92 57.63 -2.97
CA LEU A 11 10.73 56.76 -3.06
C LEU A 11 9.68 57.25 -2.05
N SER A 12 8.45 57.49 -2.50
CA SER A 12 7.38 57.93 -1.62
C SER A 12 6.92 56.75 -0.73
N CYS A 13 6.49 57.05 0.49
CA CYS A 13 6.00 56.07 1.46
C CYS A 13 5.01 55.02 0.86
N PRO A 14 4.00 55.39 0.04
CA PRO A 14 3.11 54.39 -0.56
C PRO A 14 3.80 53.49 -1.60
N THR A 15 4.77 54.02 -2.35
CA THR A 15 5.57 53.20 -3.29
C THR A 15 6.50 52.22 -2.57
N LEU A 16 7.05 52.62 -1.42
CA LEU A 16 7.84 51.73 -0.56
C LEU A 16 6.96 50.62 0.05
N LEU A 17 5.72 50.96 0.46
CA LEU A 17 4.76 50.01 1.02
C LEU A 17 4.28 48.99 -0.03
N SER A 18 3.97 49.45 -1.25
CA SER A 18 3.63 48.56 -2.37
C SER A 18 4.81 47.66 -2.76
N LEU A 19 6.04 48.18 -2.74
CA LEU A 19 7.23 47.38 -3.02
C LEU A 19 7.46 46.31 -1.93
N LEU A 20 7.27 46.65 -0.65
CA LEU A 20 7.35 45.70 0.47
C LEU A 20 6.26 44.63 0.41
N LEU A 21 5.04 44.99 0.00
CA LEU A 21 3.94 44.05 -0.23
C LEU A 21 4.24 43.11 -1.40
N LEU A 22 4.80 43.61 -2.51
CA LEU A 22 5.24 42.79 -3.64
C LEU A 22 6.41 41.85 -3.26
N LEU A 23 7.35 42.32 -2.44
CA LEU A 23 8.43 41.48 -1.91
C LEU A 23 7.93 40.38 -0.97
N ARG A 24 6.86 40.60 -0.19
CA ARG A 24 6.22 39.54 0.60
C ARG A 24 5.55 38.46 -0.25
N MET A 25 5.04 38.81 -1.44
CA MET A 25 4.45 37.84 -2.37
C MET A 25 5.50 37.00 -3.13
N LEU A 26 6.76 37.44 -3.13
CA LEU A 26 7.90 36.71 -3.73
C LEU A 26 8.58 35.75 -2.74
N VAL A 27 8.28 35.85 -1.45
CA VAL A 27 8.64 34.82 -0.47
C VAL A 27 7.59 33.73 -0.55
N VAL A 28 7.68 32.92 -1.61
CA VAL A 28 7.18 31.54 -1.53
C VAL A 28 8.18 30.86 -0.60
N GLU A 29 7.86 30.77 0.69
CA GLU A 29 8.50 29.73 1.49
C GLU A 29 8.27 28.44 0.71
N PRO A 30 9.33 27.69 0.34
CA PRO A 30 9.09 26.35 -0.17
C PRO A 30 8.22 25.70 0.91
N ALA A 31 7.00 25.29 0.55
CA ALA A 31 6.20 24.46 1.44
C ALA A 31 7.17 23.43 1.97
N ALA A 32 7.36 23.41 3.31
CA ALA A 32 8.36 22.56 3.94
C ALA A 32 8.29 21.22 3.23
N ALA A 33 9.36 20.86 2.51
CA ALA A 33 9.36 19.62 1.75
C ALA A 33 8.93 18.56 2.76
N CYS A 34 7.79 17.92 2.51
CA CYS A 34 7.28 16.89 3.42
C CYS A 34 8.34 15.80 3.43
N SER A 35 9.26 15.88 4.39
CA SER A 35 10.34 14.92 4.54
C SER A 35 9.74 13.73 5.24
N VAL A 36 9.62 12.64 4.50
CA VAL A 36 9.30 11.34 5.07
C VAL A 36 10.63 10.69 5.44
N ASP A 37 10.81 10.41 6.73
CA ASP A 37 12.08 9.86 7.25
C ASP A 37 12.12 8.33 7.21
N ALA A 38 10.94 7.69 7.25
CA ALA A 38 10.79 6.25 7.32
C ALA A 38 9.47 5.78 6.72
N ILE A 39 9.42 4.51 6.31
CA ILE A 39 8.19 3.83 5.89
C ILE A 39 7.89 2.68 6.85
N TYR A 40 6.71 2.69 7.47
CA TYR A 40 6.17 1.54 8.19
C TYR A 40 5.06 0.91 7.36
N SER A 41 5.21 -0.36 6.99
CA SER A 41 4.24 -1.03 6.11
C SER A 41 3.67 -2.28 6.72
N PHE A 42 2.36 -2.44 6.55
CA PHE A 42 1.57 -3.63 6.84
C PHE A 42 0.91 -4.06 5.54
N GLY A 43 0.65 -5.35 5.38
CA GLY A 43 0.03 -5.83 4.16
C GLY A 43 0.29 -7.29 3.88
N ASP A 44 0.13 -7.65 2.62
CA ASP A 44 0.31 -9.01 2.13
C ASP A 44 1.47 -9.12 1.12
N SER A 45 1.34 -10.04 0.15
CA SER A 45 2.31 -10.28 -0.92
C SER A 45 2.62 -9.05 -1.77
N ILE A 46 1.73 -8.06 -1.82
CA ILE A 46 1.92 -6.84 -2.62
C ILE A 46 2.94 -5.89 -1.96
N ALA A 47 3.18 -6.07 -0.66
CA ALA A 47 4.16 -5.31 0.10
C ALA A 47 5.30 -6.17 0.66
N ASP A 48 5.18 -7.49 0.82
CA ASP A 48 6.19 -8.33 1.47
C ASP A 48 7.58 -8.27 0.80
N THR A 49 8.58 -7.78 1.55
CA THR A 49 9.97 -7.68 1.09
C THR A 49 10.85 -8.85 1.53
N GLY A 50 10.29 -9.86 2.18
CA GLY A 50 10.94 -11.14 2.51
C GLY A 50 10.64 -11.72 3.90
N ASN A 51 9.58 -11.28 4.58
CA ASN A 51 9.14 -11.83 5.87
C ASN A 51 8.66 -13.28 5.71
N LEU A 52 7.86 -13.59 4.68
CA LEU A 52 7.37 -14.95 4.46
C LEU A 52 8.52 -15.98 4.42
N LEU A 53 9.61 -15.69 3.68
CA LEU A 53 10.77 -16.58 3.58
C LEU A 53 11.48 -16.83 4.91
N ARG A 54 11.28 -15.94 5.89
CA ARG A 54 11.93 -15.98 7.21
C ARG A 54 11.04 -16.59 8.29
N GLU A 55 9.72 -16.67 8.09
CA GLU A 55 8.80 -17.16 9.12
C GLU A 55 8.83 -18.69 9.31
N GLY A 56 9.29 -19.45 8.32
CA GLY A 56 9.50 -20.89 8.50
C GLY A 56 9.17 -21.71 7.26
N PRO A 57 8.52 -22.89 7.39
CA PRO A 57 8.20 -23.73 6.24
C PRO A 57 7.12 -23.05 5.38
N VAL A 58 7.58 -22.26 4.42
CA VAL A 58 6.82 -21.48 3.44
C VAL A 58 5.83 -22.28 2.59
N GLY A 59 5.95 -23.61 2.59
CA GLY A 59 4.96 -24.52 2.01
C GLY A 59 4.69 -24.21 0.54
N PHE A 60 3.42 -23.94 0.21
CA PHE A 60 2.99 -23.57 -1.14
C PHE A 60 3.74 -22.34 -1.69
N PHE A 61 4.18 -21.43 -0.82
CA PHE A 61 4.95 -20.25 -1.19
C PHE A 61 6.47 -20.50 -1.19
N ALA A 62 6.96 -21.73 -1.32
CA ALA A 62 8.41 -21.97 -1.42
C ALA A 62 9.05 -21.35 -2.67
N SER A 63 8.28 -21.21 -3.75
CA SER A 63 8.75 -20.70 -5.04
C SER A 63 9.26 -19.26 -5.00
N ILE A 64 8.76 -18.42 -4.08
CA ILE A 64 9.13 -17.00 -3.97
C ILE A 64 10.62 -16.80 -3.59
N GLY A 65 11.25 -17.84 -3.02
CA GLY A 65 12.69 -17.87 -2.76
C GLY A 65 13.56 -18.25 -3.95
N SER A 66 12.98 -18.47 -5.13
CA SER A 66 13.66 -18.96 -6.33
C SER A 66 13.30 -18.13 -7.58
N TYR A 67 14.10 -18.23 -8.64
CA TYR A 67 13.73 -17.64 -9.93
C TYR A 67 12.39 -18.22 -10.44
N PRO A 68 11.53 -17.43 -11.12
CA PRO A 68 11.80 -16.10 -11.68
C PRO A 68 11.69 -14.91 -10.71
N TYR A 69 11.35 -15.13 -9.43
CA TYR A 69 11.25 -14.04 -8.46
C TYR A 69 12.60 -13.33 -8.29
N GLY A 70 12.57 -12.00 -8.33
CA GLY A 70 13.76 -11.15 -8.27
C GLY A 70 14.70 -11.23 -9.49
N GLN A 71 14.25 -11.74 -10.64
CA GLN A 71 15.03 -11.76 -11.89
C GLN A 71 15.60 -10.39 -12.30
N THR A 72 14.82 -9.33 -12.23
CA THR A 72 15.23 -7.97 -12.63
C THR A 72 16.20 -7.32 -11.64
N ILE A 73 16.19 -7.76 -10.38
CA ILE A 73 17.14 -7.37 -9.32
C ILE A 73 18.25 -8.42 -9.10
N ARG A 74 18.32 -9.43 -9.97
CA ARG A 74 19.34 -10.49 -10.05
C ARG A 74 19.49 -11.37 -8.80
N LYS A 75 18.47 -11.43 -7.95
CA LYS A 75 18.38 -12.37 -6.83
C LYS A 75 16.94 -12.45 -6.30
N PRO A 76 16.43 -13.65 -5.96
CA PRO A 76 15.20 -13.77 -5.18
C PRO A 76 15.40 -13.14 -3.80
N THR A 77 14.53 -12.21 -3.41
CA THR A 77 14.57 -11.57 -2.07
C THR A 77 13.43 -11.98 -1.15
N GLY A 78 12.44 -12.71 -1.67
CA GLY A 78 11.17 -12.89 -0.98
C GLY A 78 10.11 -11.85 -1.35
N ARG A 79 10.29 -11.12 -2.47
CA ARG A 79 9.22 -10.32 -3.07
C ARG A 79 8.41 -11.21 -4.00
N CYS A 80 7.08 -11.11 -3.97
CA CYS A 80 6.20 -11.81 -4.90
C CYS A 80 6.22 -11.22 -6.33
N SER A 81 7.39 -10.74 -6.80
CA SER A 81 7.60 -10.08 -8.08
C SER A 81 8.91 -10.58 -8.73
N ASP A 82 9.04 -10.41 -10.05
CA ASP A 82 10.33 -10.56 -10.72
C ASP A 82 11.30 -9.42 -10.36
N GLY A 83 10.86 -8.42 -9.61
CA GLY A 83 11.65 -7.27 -9.19
C GLY A 83 11.13 -6.60 -7.93
N LEU A 84 11.09 -5.27 -8.00
CA LEU A 84 10.65 -4.38 -6.94
C LEU A 84 9.12 -4.36 -6.82
N LEU A 85 8.63 -4.11 -5.61
CA LEU A 85 7.22 -3.91 -5.26
C LEU A 85 6.88 -2.41 -5.18
N ILE A 86 5.59 -2.06 -5.08
CA ILE A 86 5.13 -0.67 -5.01
C ILE A 86 5.80 0.08 -3.84
N ILE A 87 5.95 -0.56 -2.68
CA ILE A 87 6.63 0.01 -1.51
C ILE A 87 8.09 0.40 -1.80
N ASP A 88 8.79 -0.36 -2.64
CA ASP A 88 10.18 -0.04 -3.02
C ASP A 88 10.24 1.22 -3.85
N TYR A 89 9.28 1.42 -4.77
CA TYR A 89 9.18 2.63 -5.56
C TYR A 89 8.83 3.85 -4.69
N PHE A 90 8.03 3.68 -3.62
CA PHE A 90 7.84 4.73 -2.63
C PHE A 90 9.14 5.08 -1.89
N ALA A 91 9.88 4.07 -1.40
CA ALA A 91 11.17 4.31 -0.76
C ALA A 91 12.13 5.08 -1.69
N MET A 92 12.24 4.66 -2.96
CA MET A 92 13.07 5.33 -3.97
C MET A 92 12.62 6.77 -4.23
N ALA A 93 11.32 7.01 -4.38
CA ALA A 93 10.77 8.35 -4.63
C ALA A 93 10.99 9.30 -3.44
N LEU A 94 11.02 8.75 -2.22
CA LEU A 94 11.29 9.47 -0.98
C LEU A 94 12.78 9.56 -0.64
N ASN A 95 13.66 9.04 -1.50
CA ASN A 95 15.12 8.99 -1.30
C ASN A 95 15.52 8.24 -0.01
N LEU A 96 14.79 7.18 0.32
CA LEU A 96 15.04 6.25 1.40
C LEU A 96 15.73 4.97 0.89
N SER A 97 16.38 4.23 1.78
CA SER A 97 16.78 2.85 1.47
C SER A 97 15.55 1.94 1.37
N LEU A 98 15.67 0.85 0.63
CA LEU A 98 14.57 -0.11 0.47
C LEU A 98 14.16 -0.67 1.84
N VAL A 99 12.84 -0.76 2.06
CA VAL A 99 12.29 -1.10 3.38
C VAL A 99 12.52 -2.58 3.70
N SER A 100 13.28 -2.82 4.77
CA SER A 100 13.67 -4.16 5.21
C SER A 100 12.49 -4.92 5.86
N PRO A 101 12.39 -6.24 5.65
CA PRO A 101 11.39 -7.07 6.32
C PRO A 101 11.72 -7.19 7.81
N TYR A 102 10.71 -7.03 8.67
CA TYR A 102 10.83 -7.09 10.13
C TYR A 102 11.57 -8.33 10.65
N MET A 103 11.39 -9.49 10.01
CA MET A 103 12.00 -10.74 10.44
C MET A 103 13.49 -10.85 10.11
N ASP A 104 14.07 -9.90 9.38
CA ASP A 104 15.50 -9.85 9.13
C ASP A 104 16.24 -9.25 10.32
N LYS A 105 16.87 -10.12 11.12
CA LYS A 105 17.55 -9.73 12.37
C LYS A 105 18.84 -8.96 12.13
N ASP A 106 19.39 -9.03 10.93
CA ASP A 106 20.64 -8.35 10.57
C ASP A 106 20.38 -7.05 9.79
N ALA A 107 19.11 -6.70 9.58
CA ALA A 107 18.73 -5.53 8.78
C ALA A 107 18.88 -4.21 9.55
N ASP A 108 19.16 -3.15 8.78
CA ASP A 108 19.02 -1.78 9.23
C ASP A 108 17.57 -1.31 9.00
N PHE A 109 16.98 -0.73 10.05
CA PHE A 109 15.61 -0.22 10.09
C PHE A 109 15.55 1.31 10.12
N ALA A 110 16.67 2.00 9.82
CA ALA A 110 16.73 3.46 9.79
C ALA A 110 15.68 4.10 8.85
N SER A 111 15.41 3.49 7.69
CA SER A 111 14.38 3.95 6.74
C SER A 111 13.01 3.31 6.97
N GLY A 112 12.79 2.71 8.13
CA GLY A 112 11.53 2.07 8.52
C GLY A 112 11.55 0.56 8.35
N VAL A 113 10.37 -0.04 8.54
CA VAL A 113 10.18 -1.48 8.70
C VAL A 113 8.95 -1.96 7.95
N ASN A 114 9.11 -3.09 7.26
CA ASN A 114 8.01 -3.76 6.60
C ASN A 114 7.56 -4.99 7.39
N PHE A 115 6.31 -4.98 7.85
CA PHE A 115 5.66 -6.05 8.57
C PHE A 115 4.76 -6.92 7.67
N ALA A 116 4.59 -6.55 6.40
CA ALA A 116 3.77 -7.30 5.45
C ALA A 116 4.28 -8.73 5.24
N VAL A 117 3.36 -9.68 5.05
CA VAL A 117 3.68 -11.09 4.81
C VAL A 117 2.84 -11.64 3.67
N ALA A 118 3.47 -12.28 2.69
CA ALA A 118 2.75 -12.88 1.57
C ALA A 118 1.67 -13.88 2.04
N GLY A 119 0.48 -13.74 1.47
CA GLY A 119 -0.70 -14.54 1.84
C GLY A 119 -1.39 -14.10 3.14
N ALA A 120 -0.96 -13.00 3.77
CA ALA A 120 -1.60 -12.45 4.96
C ALA A 120 -3.07 -12.08 4.74
N THR A 121 -3.86 -12.23 5.80
CA THR A 121 -5.28 -11.86 5.88
C THR A 121 -5.46 -10.68 6.81
N ALA A 122 -6.50 -9.87 6.59
CA ALA A 122 -6.89 -8.86 7.56
C ALA A 122 -7.41 -9.54 8.84
N LEU A 123 -8.28 -10.55 8.69
CA LEU A 123 -8.87 -11.27 9.80
C LEU A 123 -7.94 -12.36 10.36
N ASP A 124 -8.11 -12.65 11.65
CA ASP A 124 -7.40 -13.74 12.29
C ASP A 124 -7.81 -15.10 11.75
N ARG A 125 -6.84 -16.02 11.74
CA ARG A 125 -7.03 -17.43 11.35
C ARG A 125 -8.25 -18.07 11.99
N ALA A 126 -8.47 -17.84 13.28
CA ALA A 126 -9.60 -18.41 14.02
C ALA A 126 -10.97 -17.97 13.44
N VAL A 127 -11.10 -16.71 13.03
CA VAL A 127 -12.33 -16.15 12.46
C VAL A 127 -12.63 -16.81 11.12
N LEU A 128 -11.63 -16.87 10.25
CA LEU A 128 -11.77 -17.46 8.91
C LEU A 128 -12.06 -18.97 8.99
N LEU A 129 -11.39 -19.71 9.89
CA LEU A 129 -11.66 -21.13 10.11
C LEU A 129 -13.06 -21.40 10.65
N GLN A 130 -13.57 -20.56 11.55
CA GLN A 130 -14.98 -20.64 12.01
C GLN A 130 -15.95 -20.45 10.84
N GLY A 131 -15.57 -19.58 9.90
CA GLY A 131 -16.22 -19.37 8.62
C GLY A 131 -16.04 -20.50 7.59
N GLY A 132 -15.26 -21.53 7.92
CA GLY A 132 -14.87 -22.63 7.05
C GLY A 132 -13.97 -22.22 5.88
N VAL A 133 -13.30 -21.09 5.96
CA VAL A 133 -12.27 -20.66 4.99
C VAL A 133 -10.92 -21.15 5.48
N MET A 134 -10.27 -22.03 4.73
CA MET A 134 -8.92 -22.50 5.07
C MET A 134 -7.86 -21.60 4.44
N MET A 135 -6.75 -21.40 5.14
CA MET A 135 -5.60 -20.61 4.69
C MET A 135 -4.30 -21.35 5.00
N PRO A 136 -3.23 -21.10 4.24
CA PRO A 136 -1.91 -21.68 4.48
C PRO A 136 -1.44 -21.46 5.92
N PRO A 137 -0.67 -22.40 6.51
CA PRO A 137 -0.14 -22.24 7.87
C PRO A 137 0.69 -20.97 8.07
N ALA A 138 1.44 -20.55 7.05
CA ALA A 138 2.30 -19.36 7.04
C ALA A 138 1.54 -18.03 6.84
N SER A 139 0.20 -18.05 6.80
CA SER A 139 -0.61 -16.83 6.71
C SER A 139 -0.54 -16.04 8.03
N VAL A 140 0.26 -14.98 8.07
CA VAL A 140 0.41 -14.09 9.22
C VAL A 140 -0.65 -12.97 9.15
N PRO A 141 -1.69 -12.97 10.01
CA PRO A 141 -2.77 -12.00 9.92
C PRO A 141 -2.30 -10.59 10.33
N LEU A 142 -3.06 -9.57 9.91
CA LEU A 142 -2.75 -8.16 10.17
C LEU A 142 -2.58 -7.85 11.68
N SER A 143 -3.33 -8.53 12.54
CA SER A 143 -3.18 -8.44 14.00
C SER A 143 -1.78 -8.82 14.51
N THR A 144 -1.15 -9.82 13.88
CA THR A 144 0.20 -10.29 14.22
C THR A 144 1.25 -9.30 13.72
N GLN A 145 1.04 -8.76 12.52
CA GLN A 145 1.89 -7.68 11.98
C GLN A 145 1.85 -6.44 12.88
N LEU A 146 0.68 -6.08 13.40
CA LEU A 146 0.53 -5.02 14.40
C LEU A 146 1.25 -5.35 15.72
N GLY A 147 1.21 -6.61 16.16
CA GLY A 147 2.01 -7.09 17.28
C GLY A 147 3.53 -6.96 17.06
N TRP A 148 4.01 -7.22 15.85
CA TRP A 148 5.40 -7.02 15.46
C TRP A 148 5.78 -5.53 15.47
N PHE A 149 4.89 -4.66 14.97
CA PHE A 149 5.09 -3.22 15.06
C PHE A 149 5.20 -2.73 16.51
N ARG A 150 4.29 -3.13 17.39
CA ARG A 150 4.38 -2.82 18.83
C ARG A 150 5.71 -3.30 19.44
N SER A 151 6.15 -4.50 19.08
CA SER A 151 7.41 -5.07 19.55
C SER A 151 8.62 -4.26 19.05
N HIS A 152 8.59 -3.83 17.78
CA HIS A 152 9.60 -2.95 17.20
C HIS A 152 9.67 -1.62 17.96
N LEU A 153 8.53 -0.94 18.16
CA LEU A 153 8.49 0.33 18.90
C LEU A 153 9.05 0.20 20.32
N ASN A 154 8.68 -0.87 21.04
CA ASN A 154 9.21 -1.13 22.38
C ASN A 154 10.73 -1.35 22.40
N ALA A 155 11.31 -1.85 21.32
CA ALA A 155 12.75 -2.09 21.21
C ALA A 155 13.53 -0.84 20.76
N THR A 156 12.90 0.07 19.99
CA THR A 156 13.60 1.19 19.34
C THR A 156 13.27 2.58 19.88
N CYS A 157 12.20 2.73 20.65
CA CYS A 157 11.82 4.00 21.27
C CYS A 157 12.28 4.08 22.72
N GLY A 158 12.86 5.23 23.10
CA GLY A 158 13.25 5.48 24.49
C GLY A 158 12.09 5.91 25.39
N SER A 159 11.01 6.45 24.78
CA SER A 159 9.79 6.88 25.47
C SER A 159 8.63 6.97 24.46
N GLN A 160 7.40 7.12 24.96
CA GLN A 160 6.23 7.34 24.10
C GLN A 160 6.34 8.67 23.31
N GLU A 161 6.92 9.72 23.89
CA GLU A 161 7.13 10.99 23.21
C GLU A 161 8.15 10.88 22.07
N ASP A 162 9.23 10.12 22.29
CA ASP A 162 10.24 9.82 21.25
C ASP A 162 9.60 9.04 20.09
N CYS A 163 8.80 8.02 20.42
CA CYS A 163 8.02 7.27 19.45
C CYS A 163 7.09 8.18 18.65
N GLY A 164 6.26 8.99 19.29
CA GLY A 164 5.33 9.90 18.60
C GLY A 164 6.03 10.83 17.62
N LYS A 165 7.20 11.37 17.97
CA LYS A 165 8.00 12.21 17.07
C LYS A 165 8.52 11.44 15.85
N LYS A 166 9.03 10.21 16.07
CA LYS A 166 9.49 9.33 14.97
C LYS A 166 8.34 8.96 14.03
N LEU A 167 7.20 8.58 14.58
CA LEU A 167 6.04 8.16 13.78
C LEU A 167 5.38 9.33 13.05
N ALA A 168 5.43 10.54 13.59
CA ALA A 168 4.92 11.74 12.92
C ALA A 168 5.71 12.11 11.65
N GLY A 169 6.99 11.73 11.55
CA GLY A 169 7.82 11.90 10.35
C GLY A 169 7.76 10.72 9.36
N ALA A 170 7.04 9.65 9.70
CA ALA A 170 7.00 8.43 8.90
C ALA A 170 5.74 8.36 8.02
N LEU A 171 5.87 7.66 6.90
CA LEU A 171 4.75 7.25 6.05
C LEU A 171 4.29 5.85 6.45
N PHE A 172 3.01 5.71 6.72
CA PHE A 172 2.39 4.42 6.99
C PHE A 172 1.67 3.88 5.76
N LEU A 173 1.97 2.65 5.39
CA LEU A 173 1.18 1.88 4.43
C LEU A 173 0.39 0.82 5.18
N VAL A 174 -0.93 0.95 5.25
CA VAL A 174 -1.81 -0.06 5.84
C VAL A 174 -2.50 -0.82 4.72
N GLY A 175 -1.76 -1.74 4.09
CA GLY A 175 -2.23 -2.57 2.99
C GLY A 175 -1.31 -2.55 1.76
N GLU A 176 -1.65 -3.28 0.68
CA GLU A 176 -2.94 -3.99 0.50
C GLU A 176 -3.09 -5.18 1.43
N ILE A 177 -4.29 -5.34 1.98
CA ILE A 177 -4.66 -6.40 2.90
C ILE A 177 -6.18 -6.56 2.86
N GLY A 178 -6.66 -7.80 3.04
CA GLY A 178 -8.08 -8.13 2.97
C GLY A 178 -8.47 -8.89 1.71
N GLY A 179 -7.71 -8.76 0.62
CA GLY A 179 -7.92 -9.57 -0.60
C GLY A 179 -7.88 -11.08 -0.31
N ASN A 180 -6.89 -11.53 0.47
CA ASN A 180 -6.72 -12.96 0.77
C ASN A 180 -7.84 -13.56 1.63
N ASP A 181 -8.49 -12.76 2.48
CA ASP A 181 -9.67 -13.18 3.25
C ASP A 181 -10.77 -13.73 2.32
N TYR A 182 -10.88 -13.16 1.12
CA TYR A 182 -11.82 -13.58 0.08
C TYR A 182 -11.22 -14.60 -0.89
N ASN A 183 -9.99 -14.36 -1.37
CA ASN A 183 -9.33 -15.22 -2.35
C ASN A 183 -9.28 -16.68 -1.87
N TYR A 184 -8.98 -16.92 -0.60
CA TYR A 184 -8.98 -18.27 -0.06
C TYR A 184 -10.36 -18.92 -0.17
N GLY A 185 -11.43 -18.22 0.20
CA GLY A 185 -12.79 -18.74 0.09
C GLY A 185 -13.21 -19.04 -1.36
N PHE A 186 -12.83 -18.15 -2.29
CA PHE A 186 -13.11 -18.31 -3.71
C PHE A 186 -12.34 -19.46 -4.35
N PHE A 187 -11.03 -19.56 -4.14
CA PHE A 187 -10.18 -20.58 -4.76
C PHE A 187 -10.44 -22.00 -4.24
N GLN A 188 -11.00 -22.13 -3.03
CA GLN A 188 -11.48 -23.41 -2.52
C GLN A 188 -12.80 -23.85 -3.17
N GLY A 189 -13.51 -22.98 -3.90
CA GLY A 189 -14.79 -23.29 -4.55
C GLY A 189 -15.94 -23.55 -3.57
N ILE A 190 -15.74 -23.27 -2.27
CA ILE A 190 -16.68 -23.57 -1.18
C ILE A 190 -17.52 -22.36 -0.74
N ARG A 191 -17.20 -21.15 -1.21
CA ARG A 191 -17.92 -19.92 -0.88
C ARG A 191 -18.33 -19.15 -2.12
N SER A 192 -19.58 -18.70 -2.14
CA SER A 192 -20.08 -17.81 -3.19
C SER A 192 -19.62 -16.36 -2.94
N ILE A 193 -19.71 -15.54 -3.99
CA ILE A 193 -19.54 -14.08 -3.90
C ILE A 193 -20.41 -13.48 -2.80
N GLU A 194 -21.68 -13.89 -2.70
CA GLU A 194 -22.60 -13.42 -1.66
C GLU A 194 -22.15 -13.82 -0.26
N THR A 195 -21.63 -15.03 -0.08
CA THR A 195 -21.08 -15.43 1.22
C THR A 195 -19.83 -14.63 1.56
N MET A 196 -18.93 -14.37 0.61
CA MET A 196 -17.74 -13.56 0.92
C MET A 196 -18.05 -12.10 1.20
N LYS A 197 -19.16 -11.56 0.66
CA LYS A 197 -19.59 -10.18 0.95
C LYS A 197 -19.87 -9.98 2.43
N THR A 198 -20.30 -11.02 3.16
CA THR A 198 -20.57 -10.91 4.61
C THR A 198 -19.30 -10.68 5.43
N TYR A 199 -18.11 -10.95 4.89
CA TYR A 199 -16.82 -10.72 5.56
C TYR A 199 -16.33 -9.28 5.37
N VAL A 200 -16.81 -8.57 4.34
CA VAL A 200 -16.33 -7.23 3.99
C VAL A 200 -16.41 -6.26 5.17
N PRO A 201 -17.54 -6.13 5.90
CA PRO A 201 -17.61 -5.20 7.03
C PRO A 201 -16.56 -5.48 8.12
N GLN A 202 -16.29 -6.76 8.41
CA GLN A 202 -15.30 -7.14 9.43
C GLN A 202 -13.87 -6.88 8.95
N VAL A 203 -13.56 -7.20 7.69
CA VAL A 203 -12.26 -6.89 7.08
C VAL A 203 -11.99 -5.39 7.11
N ILE A 204 -12.93 -4.57 6.64
CA ILE A 204 -12.79 -3.10 6.65
C ILE A 204 -12.61 -2.59 8.08
N LYS A 205 -13.40 -3.09 9.03
CA LYS A 205 -13.24 -2.72 10.44
C LYS A 205 -11.83 -3.00 10.96
N THR A 206 -11.28 -4.18 10.67
CA THR A 206 -9.93 -4.54 11.12
C THR A 206 -8.85 -3.65 10.53
N ILE A 207 -8.96 -3.29 9.24
CA ILE A 207 -8.04 -2.34 8.59
C ILE A 207 -8.13 -0.96 9.24
N MET A 208 -9.35 -0.47 9.47
CA MET A 208 -9.58 0.83 10.12
C MET A 208 -9.09 0.84 11.57
N ASP A 209 -9.22 -0.26 12.31
CA ASP A 209 -8.75 -0.35 13.69
C ASP A 209 -7.21 -0.29 13.77
N VAL A 210 -6.51 -0.94 12.83
CA VAL A 210 -5.04 -0.81 12.71
C VAL A 210 -4.64 0.62 12.36
N ALA A 211 -5.34 1.25 11.40
CA ALA A 211 -5.09 2.63 11.02
C ALA A 211 -5.32 3.60 12.20
N LYS A 212 -6.39 3.41 13.00
CA LYS A 212 -6.64 4.19 14.22
C LYS A 212 -5.51 4.03 15.23
N GLU A 213 -5.06 2.80 15.46
CA GLU A 213 -4.01 2.57 16.44
C GLU A 213 -2.68 3.23 16.06
N VAL A 214 -2.28 3.17 14.79
CA VAL A 214 -1.04 3.87 14.39
C VAL A 214 -1.20 5.39 14.51
N ILE A 215 -2.39 5.95 14.28
CA ILE A 215 -2.69 7.37 14.55
C ILE A 215 -2.54 7.69 16.03
N GLU A 216 -3.16 6.88 16.91
CA GLU A 216 -3.09 7.07 18.37
C GLU A 216 -1.64 7.00 18.90
N LEU A 217 -0.77 6.26 18.21
CA LEU A 217 0.66 6.17 18.51
C LEU A 217 1.50 7.34 17.95
N GLY A 218 0.93 8.16 17.05
CA GLY A 218 1.55 9.39 16.54
C GLY A 218 1.74 9.45 15.03
N ALA A 219 1.19 8.51 14.25
CA ALA A 219 1.23 8.58 12.79
C ALA A 219 0.41 9.77 12.26
N THR A 220 0.99 10.54 11.33
CA THR A 220 0.34 11.72 10.73
C THR A 220 0.11 11.57 9.21
N GLN A 221 0.73 10.57 8.58
CA GLN A 221 0.69 10.34 7.13
C GLN A 221 0.44 8.86 6.86
N ILE A 222 -0.74 8.55 6.30
CA ILE A 222 -1.20 7.17 6.12
C ILE A 222 -1.74 6.98 4.70
N ILE A 223 -1.30 5.92 4.04
CA ILE A 223 -1.85 5.43 2.78
C ILE A 223 -2.55 4.10 3.05
N ILE A 224 -3.80 4.01 2.58
CA ILE A 224 -4.62 2.80 2.67
C ILE A 224 -5.05 2.45 1.24
N PRO A 225 -4.41 1.46 0.59
CA PRO A 225 -4.77 1.04 -0.76
C PRO A 225 -6.03 0.17 -0.78
N GLY A 226 -6.80 0.29 -1.85
CA GLY A 226 -7.88 -0.64 -2.17
C GLY A 226 -7.40 -1.91 -2.89
N ASN A 227 -8.31 -2.86 -3.06
CA ASN A 227 -8.07 -4.08 -3.82
C ASN A 227 -7.98 -3.80 -5.32
N PHE A 228 -7.13 -4.57 -6.00
CA PHE A 228 -7.04 -4.64 -7.46
C PHE A 228 -8.33 -5.20 -8.09
N PRO A 229 -8.54 -5.03 -9.42
CA PRO A 229 -9.62 -5.68 -10.14
C PRO A 229 -9.36 -7.20 -10.25
N ILE A 230 -9.69 -7.95 -9.21
CA ILE A 230 -9.36 -9.38 -9.10
C ILE A 230 -9.98 -10.23 -10.23
N GLY A 231 -11.08 -9.79 -10.84
CA GLY A 231 -11.67 -10.46 -12.00
C GLY A 231 -10.80 -10.37 -13.27
N CYS A 232 -9.82 -9.46 -13.29
CA CYS A 232 -8.80 -9.38 -14.31
C CYS A 232 -7.55 -10.22 -13.98
N SER A 233 -7.45 -10.90 -12.83
CA SER A 233 -6.26 -11.70 -12.47
C SER A 233 -6.19 -13.01 -13.28
N PRO A 234 -5.01 -13.52 -13.70
CA PRO A 234 -4.89 -14.75 -14.47
C PRO A 234 -5.30 -15.95 -13.65
N SER A 235 -5.05 -15.95 -12.33
CA SER A 235 -5.51 -17.04 -11.45
C SER A 235 -7.03 -17.13 -11.46
N TYR A 236 -7.72 -15.98 -11.39
CA TYR A 236 -9.17 -15.93 -11.50
C TYR A 236 -9.67 -16.33 -12.89
N LEU A 237 -9.06 -15.81 -13.95
CA LEU A 237 -9.39 -16.18 -15.31
C LEU A 237 -9.16 -17.69 -15.52
N SER A 238 -8.02 -18.24 -15.13
CA SER A 238 -7.72 -19.67 -15.30
C SER A 238 -8.68 -20.57 -14.52
N LEU A 239 -9.07 -20.19 -13.30
CA LEU A 239 -9.93 -21.02 -12.44
C LEU A 239 -11.41 -20.92 -12.82
N PHE A 240 -11.89 -19.73 -13.19
CA PHE A 240 -13.32 -19.45 -13.32
C PHE A 240 -13.79 -19.24 -14.77
N SER A 241 -12.89 -19.11 -15.75
CA SER A 241 -13.28 -18.94 -17.17
C SER A 241 -13.99 -20.15 -17.77
N LEU A 242 -13.79 -21.34 -17.20
CA LEU A 242 -14.38 -22.59 -17.68
C LEU A 242 -15.86 -22.75 -17.32
N SER A 243 -16.43 -21.81 -16.55
CA SER A 243 -17.83 -21.86 -16.11
C SER A 243 -18.85 -21.59 -17.23
N GLY A 244 -18.43 -21.10 -18.39
CA GLY A 244 -19.27 -20.96 -19.60
C GLY A 244 -20.36 -19.88 -19.52
N THR A 245 -20.33 -19.01 -18.51
CA THR A 245 -21.43 -18.11 -18.14
C THR A 245 -21.47 -16.77 -18.90
N GLY A 246 -20.48 -16.46 -19.75
CA GLY A 246 -20.42 -15.14 -20.40
C GLY A 246 -20.25 -13.98 -19.39
N ASP A 247 -19.69 -14.25 -18.21
CA ASP A 247 -19.49 -13.27 -17.13
C ASP A 247 -18.28 -12.35 -17.38
N PHE A 248 -17.87 -12.14 -18.63
CA PHE A 248 -16.77 -11.25 -18.97
C PHE A 248 -17.26 -9.85 -19.33
N ASP A 249 -16.44 -8.84 -19.04
CA ASP A 249 -16.58 -7.49 -19.61
C ASP A 249 -15.85 -7.38 -20.95
N ASP A 250 -15.91 -6.21 -21.58
CA ASP A 250 -15.30 -5.96 -22.89
C ASP A 250 -13.75 -6.05 -22.87
N ARG A 251 -13.15 -6.11 -21.68
CA ARG A 251 -11.71 -6.27 -21.45
C ARG A 251 -11.33 -7.73 -21.15
N GLY A 252 -12.29 -8.64 -21.15
CA GLY A 252 -12.08 -10.06 -20.85
C GLY A 252 -11.89 -10.33 -19.35
N CYS A 253 -12.29 -9.41 -18.47
CA CYS A 253 -12.26 -9.62 -17.02
C CYS A 253 -13.59 -10.15 -16.49
N LEU A 254 -13.57 -10.95 -15.43
CA LEU A 254 -14.78 -11.46 -14.78
C LEU A 254 -15.53 -10.32 -14.05
N LYS A 255 -16.74 -9.98 -14.53
CA LYS A 255 -17.56 -8.88 -14.02
C LYS A 255 -17.92 -9.07 -12.56
N SER A 256 -18.37 -10.27 -12.18
CA SER A 256 -18.83 -10.53 -10.81
C SER A 256 -17.73 -10.34 -9.75
N TYR A 257 -16.51 -10.75 -10.07
CA TYR A 257 -15.35 -10.60 -9.18
C TYR A 257 -14.81 -9.17 -9.16
N ASN A 258 -14.83 -8.46 -10.29
CA ASN A 258 -14.52 -7.02 -10.30
C ASN A 258 -15.55 -6.21 -9.52
N ALA A 259 -16.85 -6.51 -9.66
CA ALA A 259 -17.90 -5.88 -8.87
C ALA A 259 -17.73 -6.15 -7.36
N PHE A 260 -17.26 -7.34 -6.99
CA PHE A 260 -16.92 -7.63 -5.60
C PHE A 260 -15.75 -6.77 -5.09
N ALA A 261 -14.66 -6.65 -5.86
CA ALA A 261 -13.54 -5.79 -5.48
C ALA A 261 -13.95 -4.32 -5.36
N GLN A 262 -14.80 -3.82 -6.28
CA GLN A 262 -15.37 -2.48 -6.20
C GLN A 262 -16.20 -2.30 -4.92
N HIS A 263 -17.05 -3.26 -4.58
CA HIS A 263 -17.84 -3.22 -3.35
C HIS A 263 -16.96 -3.15 -2.09
N HIS A 264 -15.86 -3.91 -2.04
CA HIS A 264 -14.87 -3.77 -0.96
C HIS A 264 -14.29 -2.36 -0.93
N ASN A 265 -13.83 -1.84 -2.07
CA ASN A 265 -13.18 -0.53 -2.17
C ASN A 265 -14.13 0.63 -1.83
N GLU A 266 -15.43 0.52 -2.13
CA GLU A 266 -16.46 1.47 -1.73
C GLU A 266 -16.61 1.51 -0.20
N GLN A 267 -16.68 0.35 0.45
CA GLN A 267 -16.76 0.28 1.92
C GLN A 267 -15.46 0.74 2.58
N LEU A 268 -14.31 0.43 1.98
CA LEU A 268 -13.00 0.91 2.45
C LEU A 268 -12.92 2.44 2.40
N GLN A 269 -13.31 3.05 1.28
CA GLN A 269 -13.35 4.51 1.15
C GLN A 269 -14.28 5.16 2.17
N ALA A 270 -15.46 4.59 2.41
CA ALA A 270 -16.37 5.07 3.46
C ALA A 270 -15.72 5.02 4.86
N GLY A 271 -15.04 3.92 5.19
CA GLY A 271 -14.29 3.81 6.44
C GLY A 271 -13.14 4.82 6.55
N ILE A 272 -12.41 5.04 5.47
CA ILE A 272 -11.34 6.06 5.38
C ILE A 272 -11.91 7.46 5.58
N ASP A 273 -13.07 7.77 4.99
CA ASP A 273 -13.70 9.07 5.14
C ASP A 273 -14.16 9.34 6.58
N ASP A 274 -14.66 8.32 7.27
CA ASP A 274 -14.97 8.42 8.70
C ASP A 274 -13.71 8.60 9.54
N LEU A 275 -12.62 7.92 9.19
CA LEU A 275 -11.33 8.08 9.86
C LEU A 275 -10.75 9.49 9.68
N ARG A 276 -10.88 10.08 8.48
CA ARG A 276 -10.50 11.48 8.19
C ARG A 276 -11.31 12.49 9.00
N LYS A 277 -12.62 12.29 9.12
CA LYS A 277 -13.48 13.16 9.93
C LYS A 277 -13.09 13.14 11.41
N ALA A 278 -12.65 11.97 11.91
CA ALA A 278 -12.23 11.80 13.29
C ALA A 278 -10.82 12.35 13.58
N ASN A 279 -9.95 12.48 12.57
CA ASN A 279 -8.54 12.85 12.72
C ASN A 279 -8.16 13.93 11.69
N THR A 280 -8.64 15.16 11.91
CA THR A 280 -8.50 16.26 10.94
C THR A 280 -7.07 16.80 10.79
N ASP A 281 -6.20 16.44 11.71
CA ASP A 281 -4.76 16.75 11.75
C ASP A 281 -3.90 15.67 11.07
N VAL A 282 -4.50 14.54 10.65
CA VAL A 282 -3.81 13.43 9.99
C VAL A 282 -4.12 13.43 8.49
N THR A 283 -3.08 13.30 7.67
CA THR A 283 -3.22 13.07 6.23
C THR A 283 -3.45 11.58 5.96
N ILE A 284 -4.67 11.24 5.57
CA ILE A 284 -5.05 9.86 5.23
C ILE A 284 -5.42 9.81 3.75
N ILE A 285 -4.73 8.98 2.97
CA ILE A 285 -4.87 8.87 1.51
C ILE A 285 -5.39 7.49 1.16
N TYR A 286 -6.48 7.45 0.38
CA TYR A 286 -6.90 6.24 -0.31
C TYR A 286 -6.07 6.08 -1.58
N ALA A 287 -5.40 4.94 -1.75
CA ALA A 287 -4.70 4.62 -2.99
C ALA A 287 -5.56 3.74 -3.89
N ASP A 288 -6.02 4.31 -5.01
CA ASP A 288 -6.90 3.63 -5.97
C ASP A 288 -6.12 2.66 -6.88
N TYR A 289 -5.71 1.53 -6.31
CA TYR A 289 -5.04 0.46 -7.05
C TYR A 289 -5.95 -0.12 -8.14
N TYR A 290 -7.27 -0.15 -7.90
CA TYR A 290 -8.23 -0.60 -8.89
C TYR A 290 -8.17 0.26 -10.15
N GLY A 291 -8.41 1.57 -10.00
CA GLY A 291 -8.41 2.51 -11.11
C GLY A 291 -7.05 2.58 -11.82
N ALA A 292 -5.96 2.57 -11.05
CA ALA A 292 -4.60 2.56 -11.61
C ALA A 292 -4.36 1.33 -12.50
N PHE A 293 -4.75 0.13 -12.06
CA PHE A 293 -4.61 -1.09 -12.86
C PHE A 293 -5.49 -1.04 -14.11
N MET A 294 -6.76 -0.64 -13.99
CA MET A 294 -7.66 -0.57 -15.15
C MET A 294 -7.14 0.43 -16.19
N HIS A 295 -6.58 1.57 -15.75
CA HIS A 295 -5.95 2.52 -16.65
C HIS A 295 -4.77 1.89 -17.42
N LEU A 296 -3.91 1.12 -16.74
CA LEU A 296 -2.82 0.40 -17.39
C LEU A 296 -3.32 -0.64 -18.39
N LEU A 297 -4.40 -1.35 -18.06
CA LEU A 297 -5.01 -2.34 -18.93
C LEU A 297 -5.53 -1.70 -20.22
N ASP A 298 -6.24 -0.57 -20.11
CA ASP A 298 -6.81 0.17 -21.24
C ASP A 298 -5.72 0.76 -22.17
N HIS A 299 -4.52 1.03 -21.65
CA HIS A 299 -3.42 1.68 -22.39
C HIS A 299 -2.23 0.75 -22.67
N ALA A 300 -2.38 -0.56 -22.46
CA ALA A 300 -1.28 -1.51 -22.51
C ALA A 300 -0.54 -1.57 -23.86
N SER A 301 -1.27 -1.37 -24.97
CA SER A 301 -0.71 -1.36 -26.32
C SER A 301 0.29 -0.22 -26.57
N ILE A 302 0.13 0.91 -25.88
CA ILE A 302 0.98 2.10 -26.01
C ILE A 302 2.11 2.10 -24.98
N LEU A 303 1.91 1.44 -23.83
CA LEU A 303 2.92 1.28 -22.78
C LEU A 303 3.98 0.20 -23.11
N GLY A 304 4.09 -0.20 -24.38
CA GLY A 304 5.16 -1.06 -24.90
C GLY A 304 4.97 -2.55 -24.62
N ARG A 305 3.74 -3.02 -24.36
CA ARG A 305 3.50 -4.42 -23.96
C ARG A 305 2.76 -5.17 -25.06
N SER A 306 3.42 -6.18 -25.62
CA SER A 306 2.77 -7.16 -26.49
C SER A 306 1.77 -7.97 -25.65
N GLY A 307 0.72 -8.54 -26.26
CA GLY A 307 -0.34 -9.26 -25.53
C GLY A 307 0.14 -10.43 -24.65
N ASN A 308 1.37 -10.92 -24.85
CA ASN A 308 2.00 -11.93 -23.98
C ASN A 308 2.66 -11.33 -22.72
N ASP A 309 3.03 -10.05 -22.71
CA ASP A 309 3.68 -9.38 -21.57
C ASP A 309 2.70 -8.86 -20.53
N GLN A 310 1.42 -8.67 -20.89
CA GLN A 310 0.35 -8.37 -19.95
C GLN A 310 0.19 -9.50 -18.91
N LEU A 311 0.32 -10.76 -19.35
CA LEU A 311 0.26 -11.94 -18.48
C LEU A 311 1.43 -12.02 -17.48
N ARG A 312 2.60 -11.42 -17.80
CA ARG A 312 3.78 -11.44 -16.92
C ARG A 312 3.64 -10.56 -15.69
N TRP A 313 3.02 -9.39 -15.83
CA TRP A 313 2.67 -8.54 -14.68
C TRP A 313 1.63 -9.19 -13.79
N MET A 314 0.77 -10.00 -14.39
CA MET A 314 -0.30 -10.66 -13.69
C MET A 314 0.16 -11.97 -13.00
N GLN A 315 1.28 -12.58 -13.42
CA GLN A 315 1.94 -13.70 -12.71
C GLN A 315 2.47 -13.32 -11.31
N ILE A 316 2.66 -12.03 -11.04
CA ILE A 316 3.05 -11.47 -9.74
C ILE A 316 1.90 -11.57 -8.72
N PHE A 317 0.65 -11.63 -9.22
CA PHE A 317 -0.58 -11.74 -8.42
C PHE A 317 -1.19 -13.15 -8.45
N SER A 318 -0.42 -14.16 -8.90
CA SER A 318 -0.90 -15.53 -9.15
C SER A 318 -0.35 -16.55 -8.17
#